data_AF-A0A3N6IEV6-F1
#
_entry.id   AF-A0A3N6IEV6-F1
#
_cell.length_a   1.000
_cell.length_b   1.000
_cell.length_c   1.000
_cell.angle_alpha   90.00
_cell.angle_beta   90.00
_cell.angle_gamma   90.00
#
_symmetry.space_group_name_H-M   'P 1'
#
loop_
_entity.id
_entity.type
_entity.pdbx_description
1 polymer ?
#
loop_
_entity_poly.entity_id
_entity_poly.type
_entity_poly.pdbx_seq_one_letter_code
_entity_poly.pdbx_strand_id
1 'polypeptide(L)' 'MAQVRVEMVDLDPGTPMMYRDFGAYVRMAHDARQIDEAAALALLCVRVPRLVEDLRIVREGD' A
#
# COMPACT_ATOMS: atom_id res chain seq x y z
N MET A 1 -12.29 5.64 -9.19
CA MET A 1 -11.44 4.50 -8.80
C MET A 1 -10.16 5.02 -8.20
N ALA A 2 -9.97 4.84 -6.89
CA ALA A 2 -8.73 5.17 -6.23
C ALA A 2 -7.76 3.97 -6.38
N GLN A 3 -6.66 4.20 -7.09
CA GLN A 3 -5.71 3.14 -7.41
C GLN A 3 -4.67 3.01 -6.29
N VAL A 4 -4.42 1.80 -5.80
CA VAL A 4 -3.25 1.47 -4.98
C VAL A 4 -2.26 0.70 -5.85
N ARG A 5 -1.03 1.22 -5.93
CA ARG A 5 0.09 0.59 -6.62
C ARG A 5 1.00 -0.03 -5.56
N VAL A 6 1.05 -1.35 -5.54
CA VAL A 6 1.92 -2.11 -4.65
C VAL A 6 3.24 -2.34 -5.37
N GLU A 7 4.31 -1.95 -4.70
CA GLU A 7 5.67 -2.02 -5.20
C GLU A 7 6.55 -2.87 -4.29
N MET A 8 7.44 -3.62 -4.91
CA MET A 8 8.49 -4.38 -4.23
C MET A 8 9.71 -3.48 -4.05
N VAL A 9 9.91 -2.96 -2.85
CA VAL A 9 11.11 -2.22 -2.47
C VAL A 9 11.61 -2.70 -1.11
N ASP A 10 12.94 -2.68 -0.94
CA ASP A 10 13.54 -2.92 0.37
C ASP A 10 13.24 -1.72 1.28
N LEU A 11 12.62 -2.00 2.42
CA LEU A 11 12.33 -1.01 3.45
C LEU A 11 13.40 -1.04 4.53
N ASP A 12 13.61 0.11 5.17
CA ASP A 12 14.49 0.19 6.34
C ASP A 12 14.02 -0.77 7.45
N PRO A 13 14.95 -1.39 8.21
CA PRO A 13 14.59 -2.27 9.32
C PRO A 13 13.61 -1.61 10.29
N GLY A 14 12.54 -2.33 10.65
CA GLY A 14 11.49 -1.83 11.53
C GLY A 14 10.43 -0.95 10.84
N THR A 15 10.51 -0.76 9.52
CA THR A 15 9.45 -0.13 8.72
C THR A 15 8.60 -1.20 8.04
N PRO A 16 7.43 -1.57 8.58
CA PRO A 16 6.62 -2.65 8.01
C PRO A 16 5.93 -2.22 6.71
N MET A 17 5.58 -0.94 6.57
CA MET A 17 5.02 -0.38 5.33
C MET A 17 5.41 1.08 5.16
N MET A 18 5.45 1.53 3.91
CA MET A 18 5.46 2.93 3.55
C MET A 18 4.39 3.16 2.48
N TYR A 19 3.77 4.35 2.49
CA TYR A 19 2.89 4.76 1.42
C TYR A 19 3.09 6.23 1.07
N ARG A 20 2.70 6.60 -0.14
CA ARG A 20 2.66 7.98 -0.60
C ARG A 20 1.39 8.23 -1.40
N ASP A 21 0.63 9.25 -0.98
CA ASP A 21 -0.59 9.67 -1.65
C ASP A 21 -0.28 10.72 -2.75
N PHE A 22 -0.76 10.46 -3.97
CA PHE A 22 -0.64 11.34 -5.15
C PHE A 22 -2.00 11.90 -5.61
N GLY A 23 -3.05 11.79 -4.79
CA GLY A 23 -4.42 12.18 -5.11
C GLY A 23 -5.11 11.16 -6.02
N ALA A 24 -4.63 10.97 -7.25
CA ALA A 24 -5.24 10.01 -8.19
C ALA A 24 -4.95 8.55 -7.83
N TYR A 25 -3.80 8.28 -7.21
CA TYR A 25 -3.37 6.96 -6.78
C TYR A 25 -2.52 7.05 -5.51
N VAL A 26 -2.28 5.91 -4.88
CA VAL A 26 -1.40 5.75 -3.73
C VAL A 26 -0.35 4.72 -4.10
N ARG A 27 0.94 5.02 -3.88
CA ARG A 27 1.99 4.01 -3.91
C ARG A 27 2.16 3.43 -2.53
N MET A 28 2.34 2.13 -2.46
CA MET A 28 2.48 1.39 -1.23
C MET A 28 3.60 0.37 -1.40
N ALA A 29 4.42 0.24 -0.38
CA ALA A 29 5.37 -0.84 -0.21
C ALA A 29 5.19 -1.46 1.16
N HIS A 30 5.42 -2.77 1.27
CA HIS A 30 5.41 -3.47 2.55
C HIS A 30 6.55 -4.48 2.61
N ASP A 31 7.08 -4.70 3.80
CA ASP A 31 8.03 -5.77 4.06
C ASP A 31 7.25 -7.04 4.43
N ALA A 32 7.22 -8.01 3.51
CA ALA A 32 6.54 -9.29 3.69
C ALA A 32 7.04 -10.12 4.88
N ARG A 33 8.22 -9.81 5.43
CA ARG A 33 8.75 -10.44 6.66
C ARG A 33 8.14 -9.87 7.93
N GLN A 34 7.61 -8.65 7.86
CA GLN A 34 7.06 -7.92 9.00
C GLN A 34 5.53 -7.81 8.96
N ILE A 35 4.94 -7.71 7.77
CA ILE A 35 3.50 -7.57 7.56
C ILE A 35 3.07 -8.17 6.21
N ASP A 36 1.96 -8.91 6.21
CA ASP A 36 1.37 -9.40 4.96
C ASP A 36 0.66 -8.27 4.18
N GLU A 37 0.48 -8.48 2.88
CA GLU A 37 -0.13 -7.47 1.98
C GLU A 37 -1.53 -7.06 2.46
N ALA A 38 -2.34 -8.01 2.97
CA ALA A 38 -3.72 -7.74 3.37
C ALA A 38 -3.79 -6.85 4.61
N ALA A 39 -2.97 -7.12 5.62
CA ALA A 39 -2.84 -6.29 6.82
C ALA A 39 -2.31 -4.90 6.47
N ALA A 40 -1.35 -4.81 5.55
CA ALA A 40 -0.80 -3.55 5.12
C ALA A 40 -1.81 -2.72 4.29
N LEU A 41 -2.64 -3.35 3.45
CA LEU A 41 -3.76 -2.72 2.75
C LEU A 41 -4.86 -2.26 3.71
N ALA A 42 -5.20 -3.06 4.73
CA ALA A 42 -6.16 -2.66 5.76
C ALA A 42 -5.66 -1.41 6.52
N LEU A 43 -4.38 -1.40 6.90
CA LEU A 43 -3.76 -0.24 7.53
C LEU A 43 -3.74 0.98 6.60
N LEU A 44 -3.52 0.77 5.30
CA LEU A 44 -3.61 1.82 4.30
C LEU A 44 -5.01 2.43 4.24
N CYS A 45 -6.07 1.63 4.24
CA CYS A 45 -7.45 2.09 4.26
C CYS A 45 -7.80 2.90 5.51
N VAL A 46 -7.22 2.56 6.67
CA VAL A 46 -7.37 3.36 7.90
C VAL A 46 -6.70 4.74 7.76
N ARG A 47 -5.56 4.82 7.06
CA ARG A 47 -4.82 6.08 6.87
C ARG A 47 -5.32 6.92 5.71
N VAL A 48 -5.93 6.30 4.70
CA VAL A 48 -6.43 6.94 3.49
C VAL A 48 -7.90 6.52 3.28
N PRO A 49 -8.86 7.12 4.03
CA PRO A 49 -10.24 6.63 4.10
C PRO A 49 -10.97 6.58 2.76
N ARG A 50 -10.59 7.44 1.81
CA ARG A 50 -11.12 7.46 0.44
C ARG A 50 -10.90 6.16 -0.35
N LEU A 51 -10.06 5.25 0.14
CA LEU A 51 -9.85 3.94 -0.46
C LEU A 51 -10.96 2.93 -0.12
N VAL A 52 -11.70 3.12 0.97
CA VAL A 52 -12.61 2.10 1.52
C VAL A 52 -13.74 1.69 0.54
N GLU A 53 -14.16 2.60 -0.35
CA GLU A 53 -15.31 2.37 -1.24
C GLU A 53 -14.93 2.04 -2.69
N ASP A 54 -13.70 2.29 -3.11
CA ASP A 54 -13.33 2.34 -4.54
C ASP A 54 -11.86 1.92 -4.79
N LEU A 55 -11.39 0.95 -3.99
CA LEU A 55 -10.03 0.43 -4.03
C LEU A 55 -9.80 -0.46 -5.26
N ARG A 56 -8.86 -0.05 -6.13
CA ARG A 56 -8.30 -0.91 -7.16
C ARG A 56 -6.82 -1.14 -6.91
N ILE A 57 -6.42 -2.39 -6.71
CA ILE A 57 -5.03 -2.78 -6.47
C ILE A 57 -4.35 -3.10 -7.81
N VAL A 58 -3.16 -2.53 -8.02
CA VAL A 58 -2.27 -2.82 -9.14
C VAL A 58 -0.91 -3.19 -8.57
N ARG A 59 -0.35 -4.30 -9.04
CA ARG A 59 0.96 -4.79 -8.63
C ARG A 59 1.95 -4.47 -9.75
N GLU A 60 3.00 -3.71 -9.44
CA GLU A 60 4.06 -3.40 -10.41
C GLU A 60 5.25 -4.32 -10.10
N GLY A 61 5.55 -5.29 -10.99
CA GLY A 61 6.73 -6.16 -10.86
C GLY A 61 6.58 -7.66 -11.16
N ASP A 62 5.62 -8.10 -11.98
CA ASP A 62 5.64 -9.44 -12.61
C ASP A 62 6.31 -9.39 -14.00
#